data_AF-A0A976Q6T4-F1
#
_entry.id   AF-A0A976Q6T4-F1
#
_cell.length_a   1.000
_cell.length_b   1.000
_cell.length_c   1.000
_cell.angle_alpha   90.00
_cell.angle_beta   90.00
_cell.angle_gamma   90.00
#
_symmetry.space_group_name_H-M   'P 1'
#
loop_
_entity.id
_entity.type
_entity.pdbx_description
1 polymer ?
#
loop_
_entity_poly.entity_id
_entity_poly.type
_entity_poly.pdbx_seq_one_letter_code
_entity_poly.pdbx_strand_id
1 'polypeptide(L)'
;MYYSGLEIIEIAIRIEENGEEFYKATAEMIKESNDIKGLFYDLAEKELTHIAIFQKLADKFEPESFEFSKDEASDYIGHLADTHIFGRIDSGTELAKTISTPQQALEIAYKFENDSVVFYKELLKRTSSDAKKLILQIIEEEKEHATEIKRFL
;
A
#
# COMPACT_ATOMS: atom_id res chain seq x y z
N MET A 1 7.13 -19.67 1.88
CA MET A 1 8.44 -19.00 2.00
C MET A 1 8.32 -18.14 3.23
N TYR A 2 9.20 -18.29 4.21
CA TYR A 2 9.05 -17.56 5.47
C TYR A 2 9.60 -16.14 5.30
N TYR A 3 8.78 -15.14 5.62
CA TYR A 3 9.20 -13.74 5.66
C TYR A 3 9.46 -13.33 7.11
N SER A 4 10.62 -12.75 7.35
CA SER A 4 10.95 -12.06 8.59
C SER A 4 10.14 -10.76 8.72
N GLY A 5 10.14 -10.19 9.92
CA GLY A 5 9.47 -8.93 10.16
C GLY A 5 9.98 -7.77 9.32
N LEU A 6 11.30 -7.72 9.11
CA LEU A 6 11.91 -6.73 8.26
C LEU A 6 11.48 -6.92 6.80
N GLU A 7 11.45 -8.15 6.29
CA GLU A 7 10.99 -8.43 4.93
C GLU A 7 9.52 -8.03 4.72
N ILE A 8 8.66 -8.18 5.74
CA ILE A 8 7.26 -7.74 5.66
C ILE A 8 7.15 -6.20 5.64
N ILE A 9 8.00 -5.50 6.39
CA ILE A 9 8.07 -4.03 6.32
C ILE A 9 8.60 -3.58 4.96
N GLU A 10 9.61 -4.25 4.40
CA GLU A 10 10.12 -3.99 3.04
C GLU A 10 9.06 -4.25 1.96
N ILE A 11 8.18 -5.24 2.16
CA ILE A 11 7.01 -5.45 1.32
C ILE A 11 6.03 -4.27 1.45
N ALA A 12 5.75 -3.80 2.68
CA ALA A 12 4.87 -2.65 2.89
C ALA A 12 5.41 -1.40 2.17
N ILE A 13 6.72 -1.10 2.30
CA ILE A 13 7.36 0.00 1.57
C ILE A 13 7.13 -0.13 0.07
N ARG A 14 7.32 -1.32 -0.48
CA ARG A 14 7.15 -1.58 -1.91
C ARG A 14 5.71 -1.44 -2.38
N ILE A 15 4.75 -1.80 -1.54
CA ILE A 15 3.32 -1.61 -1.82
C ILE A 15 3.04 -0.12 -2.01
N GLU A 16 3.49 0.73 -1.09
CA GLU A 16 3.29 2.18 -1.16
C GLU A 16 4.10 2.83 -2.30
N GLU A 17 5.34 2.38 -2.55
CA GLU A 17 6.15 2.86 -3.69
C GLU A 17 5.43 2.61 -5.03
N ASN A 18 4.89 1.41 -5.20
CA ASN A 18 4.10 1.10 -6.39
C ASN A 18 2.76 1.88 -6.43
N GLY A 19 2.14 2.14 -5.27
CA GLY A 19 0.98 3.03 -5.16
C GLY A 19 1.29 4.44 -5.67
N GLU A 20 2.35 5.07 -5.15
CA GLU A 20 2.82 6.39 -5.57
C GLU A 20 3.07 6.44 -7.07
N GLU A 21 3.84 5.48 -7.58
CA GLU A 21 4.19 5.40 -8.99
C GLU A 21 2.94 5.26 -9.87
N PHE A 22 2.04 4.35 -9.49
CA PHE A 22 0.78 4.15 -10.20
C PHE A 22 -0.04 5.43 -10.22
N TYR A 23 -0.19 6.08 -9.07
CA TYR A 23 -1.03 7.26 -8.94
C TYR A 23 -0.50 8.43 -9.75
N LYS A 24 0.79 8.71 -9.62
CA LYS A 24 1.47 9.77 -10.36
C LYS A 24 1.45 9.52 -11.87
N ALA A 25 1.81 8.32 -12.32
CA ALA A 25 1.79 7.99 -13.75
C ALA A 25 0.37 8.09 -14.33
N THR A 26 -0.63 7.63 -13.59
CA THR A 26 -2.04 7.70 -14.01
C THR A 26 -2.53 9.15 -14.09
N ALA A 27 -2.18 10.01 -13.13
CA ALA A 27 -2.49 11.44 -13.16
C ALA A 27 -1.87 12.16 -14.38
N GLU A 28 -0.68 11.75 -14.81
CA GLU A 28 -0.03 12.27 -16.01
C GLU A 28 -0.72 11.81 -17.31
N MET A 29 -1.28 10.61 -17.33
CA MET A 29 -1.96 10.02 -18.49
C MET A 29 -3.40 10.50 -18.68
N ILE A 30 -4.14 10.79 -17.59
CA ILE A 30 -5.52 11.25 -17.65
C ILE A 30 -5.56 12.73 -18.13
N LYS A 31 -6.15 12.95 -19.30
CA LYS A 31 -6.24 14.30 -19.92
C LYS A 31 -7.58 15.01 -19.68
N GLU A 32 -8.66 14.26 -19.52
CA GLU A 32 -10.03 14.79 -19.67
C GLU A 32 -10.74 15.09 -18.33
N SER A 33 -10.14 14.74 -17.20
CA SER A 33 -10.75 14.93 -15.87
C SER A 33 -9.76 15.53 -14.88
N ASN A 34 -9.85 16.84 -14.67
CA ASN A 34 -9.00 17.57 -13.74
C ASN A 34 -9.21 17.15 -12.29
N ASP A 35 -10.45 16.80 -11.91
CA ASP A 35 -10.76 16.39 -10.54
C ASP A 35 -10.16 15.02 -10.21
N ILE A 36 -10.27 14.05 -11.13
CA ILE A 36 -9.63 12.74 -10.97
C ILE A 36 -8.12 12.89 -10.99
N LYS A 37 -7.57 13.74 -11.88
CA LYS A 37 -6.14 14.02 -11.91
C LYS A 37 -5.64 14.60 -10.58
N GLY A 38 -6.38 15.55 -10.00
CA GLY A 38 -6.08 16.12 -8.68
C GLY A 38 -6.09 15.04 -7.60
N LEU A 39 -7.14 14.23 -7.53
CA LEU A 39 -7.24 13.11 -6.60
C LEU A 39 -6.01 12.19 -6.67
N PHE A 40 -5.59 11.79 -7.87
CA PHE A 40 -4.45 10.88 -8.03
C PHE A 40 -3.12 11.53 -7.62
N TYR A 41 -2.90 12.83 -7.85
CA TYR A 41 -1.71 13.50 -7.29
C TYR A 41 -1.76 13.56 -5.76
N ASP A 42 -2.93 13.89 -5.20
CA ASP A 42 -3.11 13.96 -3.75
C ASP A 42 -2.83 12.59 -3.10
N LEU A 43 -3.32 11.50 -3.69
CA LEU A 43 -3.03 10.14 -3.24
C LEU A 43 -1.52 9.83 -3.32
N ALA A 44 -0.86 10.14 -4.43
CA ALA A 44 0.59 9.92 -4.58
C ALA A 44 1.41 10.64 -3.48
N GLU A 45 1.02 11.85 -3.07
CA GLU A 45 1.67 12.55 -1.96
C GLU A 45 1.44 11.89 -0.60
N LYS A 46 0.26 11.29 -0.38
CA LYS A 46 -0.05 10.54 0.84
C LYS A 46 0.77 9.25 0.92
N GLU A 47 0.94 8.54 -0.20
CA GLU A 47 1.81 7.35 -0.28
C GLU A 47 3.27 7.65 0.12
N LEU A 48 3.82 8.79 -0.31
CA LEU A 48 5.17 9.22 0.12
C LEU A 48 5.29 9.37 1.64
N THR A 49 4.20 9.75 2.31
CA THR A 49 4.15 9.85 3.78
C THR A 49 4.16 8.46 4.41
N HIS A 50 3.41 7.50 3.86
CA HIS A 50 3.40 6.11 4.32
C HIS A 50 4.74 5.42 4.13
N ILE A 51 5.38 5.60 2.96
CA ILE A 51 6.76 5.14 2.67
C ILE A 51 7.71 5.63 3.76
N ALA A 52 7.69 6.93 4.09
CA ALA A 52 8.56 7.50 5.09
C ALA A 52 8.28 6.95 6.52
N ILE A 53 7.03 6.58 6.82
CA ILE A 53 6.67 5.93 8.08
C ILE A 53 7.24 4.50 8.12
N PHE A 54 7.03 3.71 7.07
CA PHE A 54 7.55 2.34 7.02
C PHE A 54 9.08 2.27 6.98
N GLN A 55 9.76 3.19 6.28
CA GLN A 55 11.22 3.31 6.31
C GLN A 55 11.73 3.56 7.73
N LYS A 56 11.09 4.47 8.49
CA LYS A 56 11.44 4.70 9.90
C LYS A 56 11.18 3.48 10.78
N LEU A 57 10.18 2.66 10.46
CA LEU A 57 9.93 1.40 11.14
C LEU A 57 11.00 0.36 10.84
N ALA A 58 11.46 0.28 9.58
CA ALA A 58 12.57 -0.58 9.17
C ALA A 58 13.89 -0.18 9.84
N ASP A 59 14.21 1.12 9.89
CA ASP A 59 15.43 1.63 10.53
C ASP A 59 15.51 1.32 12.03
N LYS A 60 14.35 1.24 12.68
CA LYS A 60 14.22 0.93 14.11
C LYS A 60 13.90 -0.55 14.36
N PHE A 61 13.97 -1.39 13.33
CA PHE A 61 13.64 -2.79 13.45
C PHE A 61 14.66 -3.50 14.34
N GLU A 62 14.21 -3.96 15.51
CA GLU A 62 14.94 -4.90 16.34
C GLU A 62 14.22 -6.26 16.27
N PRO A 63 14.92 -7.38 16.02
CA PRO A 63 14.28 -8.70 15.90
C PRO A 63 13.43 -9.10 17.11
N GLU A 64 13.79 -8.61 18.31
CA GLU A 64 13.07 -8.85 19.57
C GLU A 64 11.81 -7.97 19.72
N SER A 65 11.74 -6.89 18.95
CA SER A 65 10.61 -5.94 18.97
C SER A 65 9.43 -6.38 18.12
N PHE A 66 9.51 -7.51 17.40
CA PHE A 66 8.39 -8.02 16.64
C PHE A 66 8.22 -9.52 16.85
N GLU A 67 7.11 -9.91 17.45
CA GLU A 67 6.70 -11.32 17.56
C GLU A 67 6.14 -11.81 16.22
N PHE A 68 7.00 -11.95 15.22
CA PHE A 68 6.68 -12.78 14.06
C PHE A 68 6.90 -14.23 14.47
N SER A 69 5.91 -14.83 15.13
CA SER A 69 5.90 -16.27 15.36
C SER A 69 6.03 -17.00 14.01
N LYS A 70 6.88 -18.04 13.97
CA LYS A 70 6.98 -18.98 12.84
C LYS A 70 5.75 -19.90 12.80
N ASP A 71 4.56 -19.34 12.68
CA ASP A 71 3.31 -20.09 12.54
C ASP A 71 2.74 -19.96 11.12
N GLU A 72 1.70 -20.75 10.83
CA GLU A 72 0.94 -20.76 9.56
C GLU A 72 0.48 -19.37 9.12
N ALA A 73 0.41 -18.42 10.06
CA ALA A 73 0.01 -17.08 9.74
C ALA A 73 1.10 -16.39 8.89
N SER A 74 2.41 -16.64 9.08
CA SER A 74 3.47 -15.99 8.28
C SER A 74 3.33 -16.30 6.79
N ASP A 75 2.83 -17.48 6.43
CA ASP A 75 2.55 -17.84 5.04
C ASP A 75 1.40 -17.01 4.47
N TYR A 76 0.40 -16.65 5.29
CA TYR A 76 -0.75 -15.85 4.83
C TYR A 76 -0.36 -14.41 4.46
N ILE A 77 0.48 -13.73 5.25
CA ILE A 77 0.99 -12.40 4.86
C ILE A 77 1.85 -12.46 3.61
N GLY A 78 2.72 -13.48 3.52
CA GLY A 78 3.50 -13.70 2.31
C GLY A 78 2.61 -13.89 1.07
N HIS A 79 1.54 -14.66 1.20
CA HIS A 79 0.55 -14.82 0.14
C HIS A 79 -0.20 -13.53 -0.19
N LEU A 80 -0.56 -12.72 0.80
CA LEU A 80 -1.15 -11.41 0.56
C LEU A 80 -0.18 -10.50 -0.20
N ALA A 81 1.10 -10.49 0.17
CA ALA A 81 2.13 -9.78 -0.57
C ALA A 81 2.23 -10.25 -2.04
N ASP A 82 2.28 -11.57 -2.26
CA ASP A 82 2.41 -12.15 -3.59
C ASP A 82 1.19 -11.91 -4.50
N THR A 83 0.00 -11.78 -3.89
CA THR A 83 -1.28 -11.59 -4.58
C THR A 83 -1.75 -10.13 -4.62
N HIS A 84 -1.10 -9.25 -3.87
CA HIS A 84 -1.33 -7.81 -3.91
C HIS A 84 -1.08 -7.31 -5.34
N ILE A 85 -1.98 -6.48 -5.87
CA ILE A 85 -1.85 -5.93 -7.23
C ILE A 85 -0.48 -5.24 -7.40
N PHE A 86 -0.01 -4.59 -6.34
CA PHE A 86 1.25 -3.85 -6.28
C PHE A 86 2.30 -4.50 -5.36
N GLY A 87 2.25 -5.82 -5.16
CA GLY A 87 3.25 -6.54 -4.36
C GLY A 87 4.58 -6.81 -5.08
N ARG A 88 4.62 -6.57 -6.40
CA ARG A 88 5.78 -6.86 -7.27
C ARG A 88 6.59 -5.59 -7.55
N ILE A 89 7.89 -5.76 -7.73
CA ILE A 89 8.80 -4.66 -8.10
C ILE A 89 8.33 -4.00 -9.40
N ASP A 90 8.38 -2.66 -9.44
CA ASP A 90 8.06 -1.79 -10.58
C ASP A 90 6.66 -2.01 -11.20
N SER A 91 5.71 -2.49 -10.40
CA SER A 91 4.39 -2.88 -10.90
C SER A 91 3.42 -1.69 -11.05
N GLY A 92 3.63 -0.61 -10.29
CA GLY A 92 2.79 0.58 -10.33
C GLY A 92 2.81 1.27 -11.70
N THR A 93 4.00 1.65 -12.15
CA THR A 93 4.20 2.28 -13.46
C THR A 93 3.75 1.38 -14.62
N GLU A 94 4.03 0.08 -14.56
CA GLU A 94 3.61 -0.86 -15.62
C GLU A 94 2.09 -1.02 -15.67
N LEU A 95 1.41 -1.05 -14.52
CA LEU A 95 -0.05 -1.11 -14.50
C LEU A 95 -0.67 0.17 -15.04
N ALA A 96 -0.12 1.34 -14.71
CA ALA A 96 -0.59 2.64 -15.21
C ALA A 96 -0.61 2.68 -16.74
N LYS A 97 0.38 2.08 -17.42
CA LYS A 97 0.43 1.99 -18.89
C LYS A 97 -0.72 1.18 -19.51
N THR A 98 -1.37 0.31 -18.73
CA THR A 98 -2.52 -0.49 -19.20
C THR A 98 -3.85 0.24 -19.07
N ILE A 99 -3.88 1.38 -18.37
CA ILE A 99 -5.07 2.17 -18.13
C ILE A 99 -5.51 2.85 -19.43
N SER A 100 -6.76 2.61 -19.81
CA SER A 100 -7.37 3.17 -21.02
C SER A 100 -8.48 4.18 -20.70
N THR A 101 -9.03 4.19 -19.49
CA THR A 101 -10.11 5.10 -19.09
C THR A 101 -9.95 5.58 -17.64
N PRO A 102 -10.46 6.77 -17.28
CA PRO A 102 -10.49 7.22 -15.89
C PRO A 102 -11.27 6.27 -14.96
N GLN A 103 -12.35 5.66 -15.47
CA GLN A 103 -13.13 4.66 -14.71
C GLN A 103 -12.26 3.45 -14.33
N GLN A 104 -11.50 2.92 -15.29
CA GLN A 104 -10.62 1.77 -15.03
C GLN A 104 -9.53 2.12 -14.01
N ALA A 105 -8.98 3.34 -14.08
CA ALA A 105 -8.03 3.82 -13.08
C ALA A 105 -8.61 3.82 -11.66
N LEU A 106 -9.82 4.36 -11.51
CA LEU A 106 -10.51 4.44 -10.22
C LEU A 106 -10.85 3.05 -9.67
N GLU A 107 -11.27 2.11 -10.52
CA GLU A 107 -11.58 0.74 -10.11
C GLU A 107 -10.33 0.00 -9.60
N ILE A 108 -9.19 0.20 -10.28
CA ILE A 108 -7.90 -0.37 -9.87
C ILE A 108 -7.41 0.26 -8.57
N ALA A 109 -7.43 1.60 -8.48
CA ALA A 109 -7.07 2.35 -7.29
C ALA A 109 -7.90 1.89 -6.08
N TYR A 110 -9.23 1.82 -6.23
CA TYR A 110 -10.12 1.38 -5.17
C TYR A 110 -9.83 -0.05 -4.71
N LYS A 111 -9.56 -0.96 -5.64
CA LYS A 111 -9.17 -2.33 -5.29
C LYS A 111 -7.82 -2.36 -4.55
N PHE A 112 -6.85 -1.59 -5.03
CA PHE A 112 -5.53 -1.47 -4.41
C PHE A 112 -5.63 -1.02 -2.95
N GLU A 113 -6.29 0.10 -2.67
CA GLU A 113 -6.47 0.61 -1.29
C GLU A 113 -7.11 -0.43 -0.35
N ASN A 114 -8.13 -1.14 -0.84
CA ASN A 114 -8.77 -2.18 -0.04
C ASN A 114 -7.86 -3.40 0.20
N ASP A 115 -7.05 -3.78 -0.80
CA ASP A 115 -6.06 -4.85 -0.66
C ASP A 115 -4.96 -4.42 0.34
N SER A 116 -4.50 -3.17 0.30
CA SER A 116 -3.52 -2.58 1.24
C SER A 116 -4.05 -2.63 2.68
N VAL A 117 -5.31 -2.22 2.90
CA VAL A 117 -5.98 -2.32 4.20
C VAL A 117 -5.98 -3.76 4.74
N VAL A 118 -6.21 -4.77 3.89
CA VAL A 118 -6.19 -6.19 4.31
C VAL A 118 -4.77 -6.59 4.71
N PHE A 119 -3.77 -6.23 3.91
CA PHE A 119 -2.37 -6.51 4.19
C PHE A 119 -1.92 -5.86 5.52
N TYR A 120 -2.19 -4.57 5.72
CA TYR A 120 -1.80 -3.85 6.93
C TYR A 120 -2.53 -4.33 8.18
N LYS A 121 -3.79 -4.77 8.07
CA LYS A 121 -4.49 -5.42 9.19
C LYS A 121 -3.81 -6.72 9.62
N GLU A 122 -3.30 -7.51 8.68
CA GLU A 122 -2.54 -8.70 9.03
C GLU A 122 -1.17 -8.35 9.62
N LEU A 123 -0.48 -7.33 9.10
CA LEU A 123 0.77 -6.82 9.66
C LEU A 123 0.57 -6.31 11.10
N LEU A 124 -0.51 -5.59 11.37
CA LEU A 124 -0.85 -5.06 12.69
C LEU A 124 -0.95 -6.17 13.75
N LYS A 125 -1.54 -7.32 13.41
CA LYS A 125 -1.70 -8.46 14.34
C LYS A 125 -0.36 -9.00 14.85
N ARG A 126 0.75 -8.71 14.17
CA ARG A 126 2.11 -9.25 14.42
C ARG A 126 3.10 -8.22 14.90
N THR A 127 2.67 -6.97 14.97
CA THR A 127 3.52 -5.86 15.40
C THR A 127 3.43 -5.68 16.90
N SER A 128 4.51 -5.29 17.59
CA SER A 128 4.50 -4.96 19.02
C SER A 128 4.06 -3.51 19.31
N SER A 129 3.98 -3.13 20.59
CA SER A 129 3.22 -1.96 21.08
C SER A 129 3.52 -0.63 20.38
N ASP A 130 4.77 -0.37 20.02
CA ASP A 130 5.20 0.96 19.59
C ASP A 130 4.90 1.21 18.11
N ALA A 131 5.02 0.18 17.27
CA ALA A 131 4.72 0.26 15.85
C ALA A 131 3.22 0.03 15.54
N LYS A 132 2.44 -0.55 16.46
CA LYS A 132 0.98 -0.74 16.29
C LYS A 132 0.23 0.55 16.02
N LYS A 133 0.58 1.64 16.71
CA LYS A 133 -0.12 2.93 16.54
C LYS A 133 0.09 3.50 15.14
N LEU A 134 1.30 3.38 14.60
CA LEU A 134 1.63 3.85 13.26
C LEU A 134 0.89 3.04 12.20
N ILE A 135 0.88 1.72 12.31
CA ILE A 135 0.17 0.85 11.36
C ILE A 135 -1.35 1.07 11.44
N LEU A 136 -1.91 1.26 12.64
CA LEU A 136 -3.32 1.61 12.80
C LEU A 136 -3.68 2.92 12.10
N GLN A 137 -2.81 3.92 12.19
CA GLN A 137 -3.02 5.20 11.50
C GLN A 137 -3.05 5.00 9.98
N ILE A 138 -2.06 4.29 9.42
CA ILE A 138 -2.03 3.96 7.98
C ILE A 138 -3.30 3.21 7.56
N ILE A 139 -3.74 2.20 8.31
CA ILE A 139 -4.98 1.47 8.01
C ILE A 139 -6.21 2.38 7.92
N GLU A 140 -6.31 3.41 8.76
CA GLU A 140 -7.43 4.35 8.67
C GLU A 140 -7.28 5.32 7.48
N GLU A 141 -6.06 5.78 7.20
CA GLU A 141 -5.77 6.63 6.03
C GLU A 141 -6.10 5.90 4.71
N GLU A 142 -5.72 4.63 4.55
CA GLU A 142 -6.02 3.82 3.36
C GLU A 142 -7.53 3.59 3.16
N LYS A 143 -8.29 3.48 4.26
CA LYS A 143 -9.76 3.44 4.17
C LYS A 143 -10.34 4.78 3.73
N GLU A 144 -9.72 5.89 4.16
CA GLU A 144 -10.10 7.23 3.73
C GLU A 144 -9.79 7.41 2.24
N HIS A 145 -8.62 6.97 1.76
CA HIS A 145 -8.26 6.93 0.34
C HIS A 145 -9.30 6.15 -0.48
N ALA A 146 -9.61 4.92 -0.07
CA ALA A 146 -10.66 4.12 -0.71
C ALA A 146 -12.02 4.84 -0.74
N THR A 147 -12.36 5.56 0.33
CA THR A 147 -13.60 6.33 0.43
C THR A 147 -13.58 7.55 -0.50
N GLU A 148 -12.45 8.24 -0.62
CA GLU A 148 -12.26 9.36 -1.56
C GLU A 148 -12.41 8.88 -3.00
N ILE A 149 -11.71 7.81 -3.38
CA ILE A 149 -11.80 7.20 -4.72
C ILE A 149 -13.24 6.78 -5.04
N LYS A 150 -13.92 6.14 -4.08
CA LYS A 150 -15.30 5.67 -4.26
C LYS A 150 -16.30 6.79 -4.54
N ARG A 151 -16.01 8.05 -4.20
CA ARG A 151 -16.89 9.19 -4.53
C ARG A 151 -16.88 9.52 -6.02
N PHE A 152 -15.89 9.03 -6.77
CA PHE A 152 -15.76 9.21 -8.21
C PHE A 152 -16.13 7.96 -9.03
N LEU A 153 -16.47 6.84 -8.35
CA LEU A 153 -16.98 5.60 -8.94
C LEU A 153 -18.51 5.59 -8.98
#